data_AF-A0A3R7D712-F1
#
_entry.id   AF-A0A3R7D712-F1
#
_cell.length_a   1.000
_cell.length_b   1.000
_cell.length_c   1.000
_cell.angle_alpha   90.00
_cell.angle_beta   90.00
_cell.angle_gamma   90.00
#
_symmetry.space_group_name_H-M   'P 1'
#
loop_
_entity.id
_entity.type
_entity.pdbx_description
1 polymer ?
#
loop_
_entity_poly.entity_id
_entity_poly.type
_entity_poly.pdbx_seq_one_letter_code
_entity_poly.pdbx_strand_id
1 'polypeptide(L)'
;MSLRSSKRAMPPRQPWRGLVAVAWAVVAFGIAALATSISEYRIRLSNYNANRDMRGLEKLCESLLSRKLAELDGQVPSVYEYLGVAQYNLGRLKEATESFKKAVVLHPNHGQVYMHLGDCFLSQFLVEDAIRVFETALVDKNLTTDVSVLFKARNWVANWTDHDIVQDAVVDSTTSNVLRVT
;
A
#
# COMPACT_ATOMS: atom_id res chain seq x y z
N MET A 1 61.69 -43.38 -15.12
CA MET A 1 60.81 -42.52 -15.93
C MET A 1 60.36 -41.36 -15.03
N SER A 2 60.92 -40.16 -15.21
CA SER A 2 60.87 -39.07 -14.22
C SER A 2 59.54 -38.31 -14.21
N LEU A 3 58.90 -38.20 -13.05
CA LEU A 3 57.77 -37.28 -12.83
C LEU A 3 58.32 -35.85 -12.63
N ARG A 4 58.16 -34.98 -13.64
CA ARG A 4 58.33 -33.53 -13.47
C ARG A 4 57.14 -33.00 -12.64
N SER A 5 57.41 -32.60 -11.40
CA SER A 5 56.45 -31.85 -10.59
C SER A 5 56.36 -30.40 -11.11
N SER A 6 55.40 -30.14 -11.99
CA SER A 6 55.05 -28.76 -12.35
C SER A 6 54.38 -28.09 -11.15
N LYS A 7 55.14 -27.33 -10.36
CA LYS A 7 54.56 -26.43 -9.36
C LYS A 7 53.70 -25.41 -10.12
N ARG A 8 52.37 -25.58 -10.10
CA ARG A 8 51.44 -24.53 -10.55
C ARG A 8 51.71 -23.28 -9.70
N ALA A 9 52.22 -22.23 -10.32
CA ALA A 9 52.36 -20.93 -9.67
C ALA A 9 50.96 -20.46 -9.23
N MET A 10 50.78 -20.21 -7.92
CA MET A 10 49.57 -19.56 -7.43
C MET A 10 49.48 -18.15 -8.03
N PRO A 11 48.34 -17.75 -8.59
CA PRO A 11 48.18 -16.38 -9.06
C PRO A 11 48.34 -15.40 -7.88
N PRO A 12 48.89 -14.19 -8.12
CA PRO A 12 49.12 -13.21 -7.06
C PRO A 12 47.81 -12.88 -6.35
N ARG A 13 47.85 -12.82 -5.01
CA ARG A 13 46.70 -12.43 -4.18
C ARG A 13 46.24 -11.04 -4.64
N GLN A 14 45.03 -10.97 -5.20
CA GLN A 14 44.44 -9.73 -5.68
C GLN A 14 43.71 -9.03 -4.52
N PRO A 15 44.28 -7.97 -3.91
CA PRO A 15 43.77 -7.38 -2.67
C PRO A 15 42.38 -6.74 -2.82
N TRP A 16 42.03 -6.31 -4.04
CA TRP A 16 40.75 -5.68 -4.36
C TRP A 16 39.55 -6.64 -4.26
N ARG A 17 39.75 -7.95 -4.39
CA ARG A 17 38.67 -8.95 -4.18
C ARG A 17 38.15 -8.97 -2.74
N GLY A 18 39.04 -8.74 -1.76
CA GLY A 18 38.65 -8.61 -0.35
C GLY A 18 37.87 -7.32 -0.10
N LEU A 19 38.29 -6.21 -0.70
CA LEU A 19 37.60 -4.92 -0.58
C LEU A 19 36.19 -4.95 -1.20
N VAL A 20 36.03 -5.61 -2.36
CA VAL A 20 34.71 -5.81 -3.00
C VAL A 20 33.82 -6.69 -2.14
N ALA A 21 34.34 -7.78 -1.57
CA ALA A 21 33.57 -8.65 -0.68
C ALA A 21 33.09 -7.92 0.59
N VAL A 22 33.94 -7.07 1.18
CA VAL A 22 33.57 -6.23 2.33
C VAL A 22 32.51 -5.20 1.93
N ALA A 23 32.63 -4.55 0.77
CA ALA A 23 31.62 -3.61 0.29
C ALA A 23 30.25 -4.28 0.08
N TRP A 24 30.21 -5.47 -0.53
CA TRP A 24 28.97 -6.25 -0.68
C TRP A 24 28.38 -6.65 0.67
N ALA A 25 29.21 -7.03 1.65
CA ALA A 25 28.75 -7.38 2.98
C ALA A 25 28.14 -6.19 3.72
N VAL A 26 28.73 -5.00 3.62
CA VAL A 26 28.20 -3.77 4.22
C VAL A 26 26.87 -3.37 3.59
N VAL A 27 26.78 -3.44 2.25
CA VAL A 27 25.53 -3.14 1.53
C VAL A 27 24.44 -4.16 1.88
N ALA A 28 24.76 -5.45 1.88
CA ALA A 28 23.82 -6.51 2.23
C ALA A 28 23.32 -6.38 3.68
N PHE A 29 24.23 -6.05 4.62
CA PHE A 29 23.85 -5.79 6.01
C PHE A 29 22.94 -4.56 6.15
N GLY A 30 23.25 -3.47 5.42
CA GLY A 30 22.40 -2.28 5.41
C GLY A 30 20.99 -2.54 4.89
N ILE A 31 20.87 -3.30 3.78
CA ILE A 31 19.58 -3.71 3.22
C ILE A 31 18.81 -4.62 4.20
N ALA A 32 19.50 -5.57 4.84
CA ALA A 32 18.89 -6.46 5.83
C ALA A 32 18.39 -5.70 7.06
N ALA A 33 19.16 -4.74 7.58
CA ALA A 33 18.78 -3.91 8.71
C ALA A 33 17.59 -2.98 8.40
N LEU A 34 17.52 -2.47 7.16
CA LEU A 34 16.35 -1.71 6.69
C LEU A 34 15.12 -2.61 6.63
N ALA A 35 15.24 -3.81 6.04
CA ALA A 35 14.13 -4.76 5.92
C ALA A 35 13.56 -5.22 7.27
N THR A 36 14.40 -5.45 8.29
CA THR A 36 13.92 -5.75 9.64
C THR A 36 13.19 -4.55 10.24
N SER A 37 13.75 -3.34 10.14
CA SER A 37 13.06 -2.13 10.64
C SER A 37 11.70 -1.92 9.95
N ILE A 38 11.61 -2.29 8.67
CA ILE A 38 10.40 -2.20 7.87
C ILE A 38 9.33 -3.17 8.41
N SER A 39 9.73 -4.43 8.62
CA SER A 39 8.82 -5.44 9.16
C SER A 39 8.33 -5.10 10.58
N GLU A 40 9.18 -4.49 11.40
CA GLU A 40 8.83 -4.07 12.76
C GLU A 40 7.80 -2.94 12.78
N TYR A 41 7.94 -1.92 11.92
CA TYR A 41 6.93 -0.85 11.89
C TYR A 41 5.57 -1.41 11.48
N ARG A 42 5.53 -2.36 10.54
CA ARG A 42 4.27 -2.92 10.03
C ARG A 42 3.52 -3.65 11.13
N ILE A 43 4.24 -4.41 11.95
CA ILE A 43 3.68 -5.08 13.12
C ILE A 43 3.15 -4.05 14.12
N ARG A 44 3.91 -2.98 14.38
CA ARG A 44 3.47 -1.93 15.31
C ARG A 44 2.21 -1.20 14.83
N LEU A 45 2.13 -0.79 13.56
CA LEU A 45 0.94 -0.17 12.97
C LEU A 45 -0.28 -1.08 13.12
N SER A 46 -0.13 -2.35 12.77
CA SER A 46 -1.19 -3.35 12.92
C SER A 46 -1.64 -3.49 14.39
N ASN A 47 -0.71 -3.58 15.33
CA ASN A 47 -1.02 -3.69 16.76
C ASN A 47 -1.75 -2.46 17.31
N TYR A 48 -1.33 -1.24 16.95
CA TYR A 48 -2.01 -0.01 17.35
C TYR A 48 -3.45 0.04 16.80
N ASN A 49 -3.62 -0.33 15.53
CA ASN A 49 -4.94 -0.40 14.90
C ASN A 49 -5.83 -1.47 15.57
N ALA A 50 -5.30 -2.66 15.83
CA ALA A 50 -6.02 -3.76 16.49
C ALA A 50 -6.44 -3.40 17.93
N ASN A 51 -5.57 -2.71 18.67
CA ASN A 51 -5.86 -2.24 20.03
C ASN A 51 -6.75 -0.98 20.07
N ARG A 52 -7.14 -0.45 18.90
CA ARG A 52 -7.87 0.82 18.74
C ARG A 52 -7.21 2.02 19.42
N ASP A 53 -5.90 1.99 19.62
CA ASP A 53 -5.15 3.13 20.12
C ASP A 53 -4.79 4.07 18.96
N MET A 54 -5.75 4.91 18.59
CA MET A 54 -5.64 5.83 17.46
C MET A 54 -4.65 6.96 17.70
N ARG A 55 -4.44 7.37 18.96
CA ARG A 55 -3.45 8.40 19.29
C ARG A 55 -2.03 7.87 19.18
N GLY A 56 -1.80 6.63 19.61
CA GLY A 56 -0.53 5.92 19.39
C GLY A 56 -0.27 5.69 17.90
N LEU A 57 -1.30 5.27 17.17
CA LEU A 57 -1.24 5.06 15.72
C LEU A 57 -0.83 6.33 14.97
N GLU A 58 -1.50 7.45 15.25
CA GLU A 58 -1.21 8.74 14.63
C GLU A 58 0.23 9.19 14.87
N LYS A 59 0.69 9.19 16.14
CA LYS A 59 2.05 9.60 16.49
C LYS A 59 3.11 8.73 15.78
N LEU A 60 2.85 7.42 15.68
CA LEU A 60 3.73 6.52 14.96
C LEU A 60 3.76 6.91 13.48
N CYS A 61 2.61 7.12 12.83
CA CYS A 61 2.53 7.53 11.44
C CYS A 61 3.26 8.86 11.17
N GLU A 62 3.06 9.89 11.99
CA GLU A 62 3.75 11.18 11.88
C GLU A 62 5.28 11.00 11.97
N SER A 63 5.74 10.17 12.91
CA SER A 63 7.17 9.88 13.05
C SER A 63 7.75 9.17 11.82
N LEU A 64 7.00 8.25 11.21
CA LEU A 64 7.42 7.53 10.01
C LEU A 64 7.43 8.46 8.79
N LEU A 65 6.45 9.35 8.67
CA LEU A 65 6.38 10.37 7.64
C LEU A 65 7.55 11.36 7.74
N SER A 66 7.89 11.80 8.96
CA SER A 66 9.04 12.69 9.19
C SER A 66 10.37 12.09 8.74
N ARG A 67 10.48 10.76 8.77
CA ARG A 67 11.66 9.99 8.33
C ARG A 67 11.63 9.63 6.84
N LYS A 68 10.62 10.08 6.08
CA LYS A 68 10.36 9.71 4.68
C LYS A 68 10.29 8.21 4.42
N LEU A 69 9.94 7.42 5.45
CA LEU A 69 9.80 5.96 5.30
C LEU A 69 8.58 5.58 4.44
N ALA A 70 7.63 6.51 4.28
CA ALA A 70 6.44 6.32 3.44
C ALA A 70 6.74 6.23 1.93
N GLU A 71 7.93 6.65 1.49
CA GLU A 71 8.34 6.59 0.07
C GLU A 71 9.04 5.26 -0.28
N LEU A 72 9.39 4.44 0.73
CA LEU A 72 10.27 3.28 0.54
C LEU A 72 9.54 1.97 0.26
N ASP A 73 8.21 1.92 0.43
CA ASP A 73 7.47 0.67 0.31
C ASP A 73 6.28 0.82 -0.66
N GLY A 74 6.53 0.52 -1.94
CA GLY A 74 5.52 0.58 -3.00
C GLY A 74 4.45 -0.50 -2.93
N GLN A 75 4.47 -1.41 -1.95
CA GLN A 75 3.57 -2.58 -1.88
C GLN A 75 2.83 -2.79 -0.54
N VAL A 76 2.97 -1.91 0.46
CA VAL A 76 2.33 -2.06 1.78
C VAL A 76 1.26 -0.97 2.00
N PRO A 77 0.16 -1.25 2.74
CA PRO A 77 -0.79 -0.23 3.18
C PRO A 77 -0.07 1.01 3.67
N SER A 78 -0.31 2.13 3.01
CA SER A 78 0.53 3.31 3.19
C SER A 78 0.46 3.82 4.64
N VAL A 79 1.55 4.39 5.14
CA VAL A 79 1.55 5.13 6.41
C VAL A 79 0.42 6.18 6.42
N TYR A 80 0.09 6.73 5.25
CA TYR A 80 -1.03 7.64 5.05
C TYR A 80 -2.41 7.00 5.25
N GLU A 81 -2.60 5.73 4.90
CA GLU A 81 -3.82 4.99 5.17
C GLU A 81 -4.04 4.84 6.68
N TYR A 82 -3.02 4.35 7.40
CA TYR A 82 -3.10 4.23 8.86
C TYR A 82 -3.28 5.59 9.55
N LEU A 83 -2.65 6.65 9.03
CA LEU A 83 -2.86 8.01 9.51
C LEU A 83 -4.30 8.46 9.29
N GLY A 84 -4.85 8.22 8.10
CA GLY A 84 -6.25 8.53 7.78
C GLY A 84 -7.22 7.77 8.68
N VAL A 85 -6.98 6.48 8.94
CA VAL A 85 -7.77 5.66 9.87
C VAL A 85 -7.72 6.24 11.28
N ALA A 86 -6.53 6.62 11.77
CA ALA A 86 -6.39 7.24 13.08
C ALA A 86 -7.17 8.56 13.17
N GLN A 87 -6.99 9.45 12.19
CA GLN A 87 -7.66 10.76 12.13
C GLN A 87 -9.17 10.64 12.02
N TYR A 88 -9.66 9.69 11.21
CA TYR A 88 -11.09 9.41 11.04
C TYR A 88 -11.72 8.98 12.38
N ASN A 89 -11.11 8.02 13.07
CA ASN A 89 -11.59 7.54 14.37
C ASN A 89 -11.45 8.59 15.48
N LEU A 90 -10.56 9.58 15.31
CA LEU A 90 -10.42 10.73 16.21
C LEU A 90 -11.37 11.89 15.84
N GLY A 91 -12.23 11.73 14.83
CA GLY A 91 -13.22 12.72 14.39
C GLY A 91 -12.65 13.84 13.52
N ARG A 92 -11.37 13.77 13.12
CA ARG A 92 -10.71 14.77 12.28
C ARG A 92 -10.88 14.42 10.81
N LEU A 93 -12.13 14.49 10.34
CA LEU A 93 -12.53 14.00 9.00
C LEU A 93 -11.82 14.72 7.85
N LYS A 94 -11.58 16.03 7.96
CA LYS A 94 -10.85 16.79 6.92
C LYS A 94 -9.41 16.32 6.76
N GLU A 95 -8.72 16.11 7.87
CA GLU A 95 -7.34 15.59 7.87
C GLU A 95 -7.30 14.16 7.34
N ALA A 96 -8.25 13.32 7.77
CA ALA A 96 -8.38 11.96 7.29
C ALA A 96 -8.57 11.90 5.76
N THR A 97 -9.38 12.80 5.21
CA THR A 97 -9.58 12.93 3.75
C THR A 97 -8.28 13.22 3.03
N GLU A 98 -7.50 14.19 3.52
CA GLU A 98 -6.22 14.54 2.92
C GLU A 98 -5.20 13.41 3.00
N SER A 99 -5.17 12.68 4.13
CA SER A 99 -4.34 11.48 4.29
C SER A 99 -4.75 10.37 3.31
N PHE A 100 -6.05 10.07 3.19
CA PHE A 100 -6.54 9.06 2.25
C PHE A 100 -6.32 9.45 0.79
N LYS A 101 -6.46 10.73 0.41
CA LYS A 101 -6.11 11.20 -0.94
C LYS A 101 -4.65 10.91 -1.28
N LYS A 102 -3.72 11.17 -0.35
CA LYS A 102 -2.30 10.84 -0.54
C LYS A 102 -2.09 9.33 -0.67
N ALA A 103 -2.78 8.54 0.14
CA ALA A 103 -2.72 7.08 0.05
C ALA A 103 -3.20 6.55 -1.32
N VAL A 104 -4.27 7.12 -1.89
CA VAL A 104 -4.77 6.78 -3.23
C VAL A 104 -3.75 7.11 -4.33
N VAL A 105 -3.05 8.24 -4.22
CA VAL A 105 -2.01 8.63 -5.20
C VAL A 105 -0.82 7.67 -5.16
N LEU A 106 -0.43 7.22 -3.97
CA LEU A 106 0.70 6.29 -3.79
C LEU A 106 0.35 4.86 -4.19
N HIS A 107 -0.88 4.41 -3.90
CA HIS A 107 -1.35 3.07 -4.21
C HIS A 107 -2.67 3.14 -4.98
N PRO A 108 -2.63 3.52 -6.27
CA PRO A 108 -3.83 3.71 -7.08
C PRO A 108 -4.64 2.43 -7.27
N ASN A 109 -4.04 1.26 -7.02
CA ASN A 109 -4.67 -0.06 -7.15
C ASN A 109 -4.99 -0.70 -5.79
N HIS A 110 -5.12 0.09 -4.71
CA HIS A 110 -5.52 -0.43 -3.39
C HIS A 110 -6.95 -0.03 -3.01
N GLY A 111 -7.91 -0.94 -3.21
CA GLY A 111 -9.34 -0.62 -3.11
C GLY A 111 -9.83 -0.27 -1.70
N GLN A 112 -9.17 -0.79 -0.67
CA GLN A 112 -9.48 -0.46 0.71
C GLN A 112 -9.28 1.04 1.00
N VAL A 113 -8.29 1.69 0.36
CA VAL A 113 -8.06 3.12 0.53
C VAL A 113 -9.18 3.96 -0.09
N TYR A 114 -9.68 3.56 -1.26
CA TYR A 114 -10.83 4.24 -1.89
C TYR A 114 -12.09 4.07 -1.04
N MET A 115 -12.28 2.91 -0.42
CA MET A 115 -13.38 2.71 0.53
C MET A 115 -13.28 3.67 1.71
N HIS A 116 -12.11 3.74 2.36
CA HIS A 116 -11.89 4.65 3.47
C HIS A 116 -12.05 6.13 3.08
N LEU A 117 -11.62 6.51 1.88
CA LEU A 117 -11.82 7.87 1.36
C LEU A 117 -13.31 8.18 1.15
N GLY A 118 -14.06 7.25 0.57
CA GLY A 118 -15.50 7.40 0.39
C GLY A 118 -16.27 7.46 1.71
N ASP A 119 -15.97 6.58 2.67
CA ASP A 119 -16.54 6.63 4.04
C ASP A 119 -16.26 7.97 4.72
N CYS A 120 -15.08 8.54 4.49
CA CYS A 120 -14.71 9.84 5.01
C CYS A 120 -15.51 10.98 4.37
N PHE A 121 -15.77 10.92 3.06
CA PHE A 121 -16.65 11.86 2.37
C PHE A 121 -18.10 11.76 2.85
N LEU A 122 -18.62 10.54 3.05
CA LEU A 122 -19.96 10.33 3.61
C LEU A 122 -20.11 10.88 5.02
N SER A 123 -19.10 10.67 5.86
CA SER A 123 -19.07 11.22 7.21
C SER A 123 -19.02 12.75 7.25
N GLN A 124 -18.62 13.38 6.14
CA GLN A 124 -18.63 14.83 5.95
C GLN A 124 -19.87 15.34 5.21
N PHE A 125 -20.83 14.46 4.88
CA PHE A 125 -21.99 14.76 4.05
C PHE A 125 -21.64 15.24 2.63
N LEU A 126 -20.44 14.90 2.14
CA LEU A 126 -19.98 15.15 0.77
C LEU A 126 -20.34 13.95 -0.12
N VAL A 127 -21.64 13.80 -0.32
CA VAL A 127 -22.29 12.68 -0.99
C VAL A 127 -21.79 12.50 -2.42
N GLU A 128 -21.71 13.57 -3.19
CA GLU A 128 -21.28 13.52 -4.60
C GLU A 128 -19.79 13.14 -4.75
N ASP A 129 -18.95 13.60 -3.81
CA ASP A 129 -17.53 13.23 -3.79
C ASP A 129 -17.34 11.75 -3.47
N ALA A 130 -18.12 11.21 -2.52
CA ALA A 130 -18.09 9.79 -2.18
C ALA A 130 -18.46 8.92 -3.39
N ILE A 131 -19.52 9.27 -4.13
CA ILE A 131 -19.94 8.54 -5.34
C ILE A 131 -18.80 8.50 -6.35
N ARG A 132 -18.19 9.65 -6.67
CA ARG A 132 -17.08 9.73 -7.63
C ARG A 132 -15.92 8.82 -7.24
N VAL A 133 -15.53 8.81 -5.97
CA VAL A 133 -14.43 7.97 -5.48
C VAL A 133 -14.75 6.48 -5.63
N PHE A 134 -15.98 6.06 -5.32
CA PHE A 134 -16.39 4.67 -5.48
C PHE A 134 -16.47 4.26 -6.96
N GLU A 135 -16.92 5.15 -7.84
CA GLU A 135 -16.93 4.91 -9.30
C GLU A 135 -15.52 4.77 -9.86
N THR A 136 -14.58 5.66 -9.49
CA THR A 136 -13.18 5.55 -9.89
C THR A 136 -12.55 4.24 -9.41
N ALA A 137 -12.87 3.79 -8.20
CA ALA A 137 -12.39 2.51 -7.68
C ALA A 137 -12.92 1.31 -8.49
N LEU A 138 -14.19 1.34 -8.86
CA LEU A 138 -14.86 0.26 -9.60
C LEU A 138 -14.42 0.20 -11.07
N VAL A 139 -14.50 1.34 -11.78
CA VAL A 139 -14.38 1.41 -13.25
C VAL A 139 -12.93 1.51 -13.70
N ASP A 140 -12.14 2.41 -13.11
CA ASP A 140 -10.80 2.72 -13.64
C ASP A 140 -9.73 1.77 -13.13
N LYS A 141 -9.91 1.24 -11.92
CA LYS A 141 -8.87 0.47 -11.22
C LYS A 141 -9.16 -1.03 -11.16
N ASN A 142 -10.31 -1.46 -11.68
CA ASN A 142 -10.75 -2.86 -11.72
C ASN A 142 -10.48 -3.59 -10.39
N LEU A 143 -10.77 -2.90 -9.27
CA LEU A 143 -10.50 -3.35 -7.92
C LEU A 143 -11.56 -4.38 -7.50
N THR A 144 -11.48 -5.59 -8.04
CA THR A 144 -12.50 -6.62 -7.81
C THR A 144 -12.05 -7.64 -6.77
N THR A 145 -12.68 -7.59 -5.60
CA THR A 145 -12.85 -8.76 -4.70
C THR A 145 -14.11 -8.66 -3.85
N ASP A 146 -14.59 -7.46 -3.53
CA ASP A 146 -15.86 -7.27 -2.80
C ASP A 146 -16.68 -6.08 -3.34
N VAL A 147 -17.29 -6.30 -4.52
CA VAL A 147 -18.17 -5.33 -5.18
C VAL A 147 -19.34 -4.93 -4.28
N SER A 148 -19.73 -5.80 -3.34
CA SER A 148 -20.90 -5.62 -2.47
C SER A 148 -20.79 -4.41 -1.55
N VAL A 149 -19.57 -4.05 -1.12
CA VAL A 149 -19.36 -2.92 -0.21
C VAL A 149 -19.40 -1.59 -0.95
N LEU A 150 -18.79 -1.52 -2.14
CA LEU A 150 -18.88 -0.36 -3.03
C LEU A 150 -20.31 -0.13 -3.51
N PHE A 151 -21.05 -1.23 -3.73
CA PHE A 151 -22.47 -1.19 -4.07
C PHE A 151 -23.34 -0.68 -2.90
N LYS A 152 -23.07 -1.12 -1.66
CA LYS A 152 -23.72 -0.58 -0.46
C LYS A 152 -23.44 0.92 -0.27
N ALA A 153 -22.20 1.34 -0.51
CA ALA A 153 -21.81 2.73 -0.35
C ALA A 153 -22.42 3.63 -1.44
N ARG A 154 -22.63 3.12 -2.65
CA ARG A 154 -23.43 3.81 -3.68
C ARG A 154 -24.93 3.80 -3.36
N ASN A 155 -25.47 2.67 -2.89
CA ASN A 155 -26.88 2.51 -2.51
C ASN A 155 -27.27 3.35 -1.30
N TRP A 156 -26.34 3.66 -0.40
CA TRP A 156 -26.57 4.57 0.73
C TRP A 156 -26.77 6.03 0.28
N VAL A 157 -26.39 6.38 -0.95
CA VAL A 157 -26.01 7.76 -1.30
C VAL A 157 -26.73 8.30 -2.54
N ALA A 158 -27.30 7.49 -3.44
CA ALA A 158 -28.13 8.03 -4.52
C ALA A 158 -29.23 7.11 -5.07
N ASN A 159 -30.34 7.78 -5.41
CA ASN A 159 -31.46 7.47 -6.28
C ASN A 159 -31.34 6.19 -7.17
N TRP A 160 -32.37 5.35 -7.11
CA TRP A 160 -32.47 4.02 -7.74
C TRP A 160 -32.57 4.02 -9.28
N THR A 161 -32.40 5.15 -9.95
CA THR A 161 -32.70 5.26 -11.39
C THR A 161 -31.65 4.60 -12.28
N ASP A 162 -30.40 4.52 -11.86
CA ASP A 162 -29.27 4.04 -12.70
C ASP A 162 -28.57 2.78 -12.14
N HIS A 163 -29.24 2.05 -11.24
CA HIS A 163 -28.72 0.84 -10.59
C HIS A 163 -28.37 -0.26 -11.61
N ASP A 164 -29.30 -0.54 -12.53
CA ASP A 164 -29.21 -1.68 -13.45
C ASP A 164 -28.12 -1.48 -14.51
N ILE A 165 -27.96 -0.25 -15.01
CA ILE A 165 -26.95 0.11 -16.02
C ILE A 165 -25.53 -0.19 -15.55
N VAL A 166 -25.26 0.08 -14.27
CA VAL A 166 -23.90 -0.12 -13.73
C VAL A 166 -23.69 -1.55 -13.25
N GLN A 167 -24.73 -2.23 -12.77
CA GLN A 167 -24.66 -3.66 -12.55
C GLN A 167 -24.24 -4.37 -13.85
N ASP A 168 -24.87 -4.02 -14.97
CA ASP A 168 -24.54 -4.59 -16.28
C ASP A 168 -23.12 -4.22 -16.74
N ALA A 169 -22.70 -2.95 -16.60
CA ALA A 169 -21.34 -2.52 -16.98
C ALA A 169 -20.22 -3.19 -16.14
N VAL A 170 -20.48 -3.48 -14.87
CA VAL A 170 -19.53 -4.18 -13.99
C VAL A 170 -19.51 -5.69 -14.31
N VAL A 171 -20.67 -6.29 -14.56
CA VAL A 171 -20.75 -7.69 -15.04
C VAL A 171 -20.00 -7.83 -16.36
N ASP A 172 -20.16 -6.90 -17.30
CA ASP A 172 -19.45 -6.93 -18.58
C ASP A 172 -17.94 -6.76 -18.42
N SER A 173 -17.48 -5.83 -17.57
CA SER A 173 -16.04 -5.61 -17.37
C SER A 173 -15.35 -6.76 -16.63
N THR A 174 -16.04 -7.38 -15.67
CA THR A 174 -15.54 -8.58 -14.97
C THR A 174 -15.52 -9.81 -15.89
N THR A 175 -16.57 -10.02 -16.68
CA THR A 175 -16.65 -11.15 -17.62
C THR A 175 -15.64 -11.01 -18.75
N SER A 176 -15.41 -9.80 -19.25
CA SER A 176 -14.42 -9.51 -20.30
C SER A 176 -12.97 -9.69 -19.81
N ASN A 177 -12.69 -9.38 -18.53
CA ASN A 177 -11.37 -9.59 -17.94
C ASN A 177 -11.08 -11.07 -17.63
N VAL A 178 -12.09 -11.87 -17.25
CA VAL A 178 -11.93 -13.32 -17.08
C VAL A 178 -11.61 -14.01 -18.41
N LEU A 179 -12.23 -13.59 -19.52
CA LEU A 179 -12.01 -14.15 -20.85
C LEU A 179 -10.68 -13.72 -21.51
N ARG A 180 -9.99 -12.70 -20.99
CA ARG A 180 -8.67 -12.25 -21.49
C ARG A 180 -7.49 -12.95 -20.83
N VAL A 181 -7.70 -13.67 -19.73
CA VAL A 181 -6.64 -14.32 -18.92
C VAL A 181 -6.60 -15.84 -19.14
N THR A 182 -7.54 -16.41 -19.88
CA THR A 182 -7.57 -17.83 -20.32
C THR A 182 -7.07 -17.97 -21.75
#